data_AF-A0A1X0Q6I3-F1
#
_entry.id   AF-A0A1X0Q6I3-F1
#
_cell.length_a   1.000
_cell.length_b   1.000
_cell.length_c   1.000
_cell.angle_alpha   90.00
_cell.angle_beta   90.00
_cell.angle_gamma   90.00
#
_symmetry.space_group_name_H-M   'P 1'
#
loop_
_entity.id
_entity.type
_entity.pdbx_description
1 polymer ?
#
loop_
_entity_poly.entity_id
_entity_poly.type
_entity_poly.pdbx_seq_one_letter_code
_entity_poly.pdbx_strand_id
1 'polypeptide(L)'
;MQIDESLFRYKQEYHRGRKPERKIWVFGLVDALFISDKISLHIILKMAASALLIIIKPVCLPGCIIHSDKWRGYTRINNSNLGFSHFIVNHSKTFVNHHTGDHTQNIESLWNKYNYVLKIYKGIVALR
;
A
#
# COMPACT_ATOMS: atom_id res chain seq x y z
N MET A 1 -1.08 -11.12 -4.89
CA MET A 1 -0.65 -10.08 -3.93
C MET A 1 -1.09 -8.71 -4.42
N GLN A 2 -1.72 -7.90 -3.58
CA GLN A 2 -1.95 -6.47 -3.83
C GLN A 2 -1.01 -5.67 -2.94
N ILE A 3 -0.33 -4.67 -3.50
CA ILE A 3 0.63 -3.82 -2.80
C ILE A 3 0.30 -2.35 -3.05
N ASP A 4 0.50 -1.53 -2.02
CA ASP A 4 0.21 -0.10 -2.05
C ASP A 4 0.84 0.60 -0.83
N GLU A 5 0.90 1.92 -0.87
CA GLU A 5 1.44 2.78 0.17
C GLU A 5 0.37 3.68 0.73
N SER A 6 0.37 3.83 2.05
CA SER A 6 -0.46 4.81 2.73
C SER A 6 0.37 5.75 3.57
N LEU A 7 0.06 7.05 3.46
CA LEU A 7 0.63 8.05 4.34
C LEU A 7 -0.23 8.17 5.59
N PHE A 8 0.21 7.53 6.67
CA PHE A 8 -0.41 7.64 7.98
C PHE A 8 -0.12 9.02 8.55
N ARG A 9 -1.17 9.85 8.56
CA ARG A 9 -1.17 11.16 9.18
C ARG A 9 -2.59 11.55 9.56
N TYR A 10 -2.73 12.33 10.63
CA TYR A 10 -3.98 13.05 10.85
C TYR A 10 -4.14 14.14 9.77
N LYS A 11 -5.08 13.96 8.85
CA LYS A 11 -5.39 14.97 7.85
C LYS A 11 -6.31 16.01 8.49
N GLN A 12 -5.86 17.26 8.54
CA GLN A 12 -6.72 18.36 8.95
C GLN A 12 -7.81 18.61 7.92
N GLU A 13 -9.02 18.85 8.41
CA GLU A 13 -10.13 19.33 7.60
C GLU A 13 -10.19 20.86 7.70
N TYR A 14 -10.50 21.53 6.58
CA TYR A 14 -10.69 22.99 6.52
C TYR A 14 -9.52 23.85 7.04
N HIS A 15 -8.30 23.33 7.00
CA HIS A 15 -7.09 23.99 7.54
C HIS A 15 -7.17 24.37 9.03
N ARG A 16 -8.10 23.76 9.79
CA ARG A 16 -8.28 24.01 11.23
C ARG A 16 -7.61 22.90 12.07
N GLY A 17 -7.09 23.25 13.24
CA GLY A 17 -6.45 22.31 14.19
C GLY A 17 -4.91 22.23 14.11
N ARG A 18 -4.31 21.23 14.75
CA ARG A 18 -2.85 21.00 14.77
C ARG A 18 -2.44 20.10 13.60
N LYS A 19 -1.39 20.50 12.86
CA LYS A 19 -0.74 19.62 11.87
C LYS A 19 -0.02 18.50 12.62
N PRO A 20 -0.18 17.22 12.22
CA PRO A 20 0.69 16.19 12.75
C PRO A 20 2.14 16.51 12.36
N GLU A 21 3.02 16.54 13.36
CA GLU A 21 4.46 16.81 13.16
C GLU A 21 5.15 15.67 12.41
N ARG A 22 4.64 14.44 12.54
CA ARG A 22 5.19 13.23 11.93
C ARG A 22 4.32 12.73 10.78
N LYS A 23 4.97 12.50 9.64
CA LYS A 23 4.42 11.78 8.49
C LYS A 23 5.00 10.39 8.50
N ILE A 24 4.17 9.36 8.65
CA ILE A 24 4.61 7.97 8.66
C ILE A 24 4.13 7.34 7.36
N TRP A 25 5.07 6.93 6.50
CA TRP A 25 4.71 6.12 5.34
C TRP A 25 4.64 4.66 5.76
N VAL A 26 3.59 3.98 5.32
CA VAL A 26 3.39 2.56 5.55
C VAL A 26 3.21 1.91 4.18
N PHE A 27 3.98 0.85 3.94
CA PHE A 27 3.84 0.00 2.77
C PHE A 27 3.12 -1.28 3.18
N GLY A 28 2.07 -1.63 2.43
CA GLY A 28 1.21 -2.76 2.70
C GLY A 28 1.30 -3.81 1.61
N LEU A 29 1.16 -5.06 2.01
CA LEU A 29 1.01 -6.20 1.13
C LEU A 29 -0.18 -7.02 1.62
N VAL A 30 -1.12 -7.31 0.72
CA VAL A 30 -2.31 -8.10 1.00
C VAL A 30 -2.34 -9.31 0.07
N ASP A 31 -2.42 -10.50 0.66
CA ASP A 31 -2.68 -11.70 -0.10
C ASP A 31 -4.17 -11.89 -0.34
N ALA A 32 -4.62 -11.43 -1.52
CA ALA A 32 -6.00 -11.48 -1.96
C ALA A 32 -6.52 -12.90 -2.31
N LEU A 33 -5.67 -13.94 -2.28
CA LEU A 33 -6.09 -15.31 -2.58
C LEU A 33 -6.69 -16.05 -1.36
N PHE A 34 -6.52 -15.52 -0.15
CA PHE A 34 -7.02 -16.15 1.07
C PHE A 34 -8.30 -15.48 1.57
N ILE A 35 -9.26 -16.29 2.05
CA ILE A 35 -10.51 -15.82 2.66
C ILE A 35 -10.25 -14.99 3.92
N SER A 36 -9.15 -15.27 4.63
CA SER A 36 -8.58 -14.36 5.63
C SER A 36 -7.38 -13.67 4.99
N ASP A 37 -7.52 -12.37 4.69
CA ASP A 37 -6.45 -11.57 4.11
C ASP A 37 -5.18 -11.70 4.98
N LYS A 38 -4.13 -12.35 4.45
CA LYS A 38 -2.80 -12.27 5.07
C LYS A 38 -2.22 -10.91 4.73
N ILE A 39 -2.00 -10.10 5.76
CA ILE A 39 -1.58 -8.71 5.64
C ILE A 39 -0.17 -8.56 6.21
N SER A 40 0.71 -7.91 5.45
CA SER A 40 2.03 -7.46 5.93
C SER A 40 2.11 -5.94 5.83
N LEU A 41 2.46 -5.27 6.94
CA LEU A 41 2.57 -3.81 7.02
C LEU A 41 3.97 -3.40 7.45
N HIS A 42 4.57 -2.45 6.74
CA HIS A 42 5.94 -2.02 6.95
C HIS A 42 6.05 -0.50 6.99
N ILE A 43 6.57 0.04 8.08
CA ILE A 43 6.88 1.48 8.16
C ILE A 43 8.11 1.76 7.31
N ILE A 44 8.01 2.72 6.38
CA ILE A 44 9.12 3.15 5.53
C ILE A 44 9.48 4.61 5.81
N LEU A 45 10.77 4.88 5.96
CA LEU A 45 11.25 6.26 6.17
C LEU A 45 11.32 7.04 4.86
N LYS A 46 11.64 6.35 3.76
CA LYS A 46 11.78 6.94 2.43
C LYS A 46 11.14 6.03 1.39
N MET A 47 10.17 6.59 0.67
CA MET A 47 9.48 5.90 -0.42
C MET A 47 10.41 5.82 -1.64
N ALA A 48 11.09 4.69 -1.78
CA ALA A 48 12.03 4.41 -2.85
C ALA A 48 11.85 2.97 -3.35
N ALA A 49 11.94 2.78 -4.67
CA ALA A 49 11.76 1.46 -5.30
C ALA A 49 12.64 0.37 -4.67
N SER A 50 13.89 0.71 -4.32
CA SER A 50 14.81 -0.23 -3.66
C SER A 50 14.34 -0.64 -2.26
N ALA A 51 13.75 0.28 -1.49
CA ALA A 51 13.24 -0.01 -0.15
C ALA A 51 12.06 -1.00 -0.22
N LEU A 52 11.20 -0.85 -1.22
CA LEU A 52 10.06 -1.74 -1.39
C LEU A 52 10.48 -3.14 -1.85
N LEU A 53 11.43 -3.25 -2.77
CA LEU A 53 11.93 -4.55 -3.20
C LEU A 53 12.54 -5.36 -2.06
N ILE A 54 13.22 -4.69 -1.11
CA ILE A 54 13.74 -5.33 0.12
C ILE A 54 12.61 -5.90 0.97
N ILE A 55 11.43 -5.26 0.97
CA ILE A 55 10.25 -5.71 1.72
C ILE A 55 9.49 -6.81 0.97
N ILE A 56 9.30 -6.66 -0.35
CA ILE A 56 8.55 -7.60 -1.18
C ILE A 56 9.26 -8.96 -1.22
N LYS A 57 10.59 -8.97 -1.37
CA LYS A 57 11.38 -10.21 -1.56
C LYS A 57 11.17 -11.29 -0.48
N PRO A 58 11.19 -10.98 0.84
CA PRO A 58 10.94 -11.99 1.86
C PRO A 58 9.46 -12.33 2.05
N VAL A 59 8.52 -11.49 1.58
CA VAL A 59 7.07 -11.69 1.75
C VAL A 59 6.47 -12.49 0.60
N CYS A 60 6.94 -12.24 -0.63
CA CYS A 60 6.44 -12.87 -1.85
C CYS A 60 7.40 -13.96 -2.32
N LEU A 61 6.87 -15.15 -2.59
CA LEU A 61 7.62 -16.24 -3.20
C LEU A 61 7.92 -15.93 -4.69
N PRO A 62 9.00 -16.47 -5.27
CA PRO A 62 9.23 -16.41 -6.72
C PRO A 62 8.00 -16.92 -7.48
N GLY A 63 7.64 -16.23 -8.57
CA GLY A 63 6.41 -16.52 -9.33
C GLY A 63 5.13 -15.84 -8.79
N CYS A 64 5.20 -15.11 -7.68
CA CYS A 64 4.05 -14.32 -7.20
C CYS A 64 3.58 -13.30 -8.24
N ILE A 65 2.26 -13.23 -8.38
CA ILE A 65 1.56 -12.17 -9.12
C ILE A 65 1.30 -10.99 -8.17
N ILE A 66 1.79 -9.82 -8.55
CA ILE A 66 1.71 -8.58 -7.80
C ILE A 66 0.84 -7.59 -8.58
N HIS A 67 -0.15 -6.99 -7.90
CA HIS A 67 -0.96 -5.89 -8.42
C HIS A 67 -0.67 -4.62 -7.62
N SER A 68 -0.47 -3.50 -8.29
CA SER A 68 -0.31 -2.18 -7.66
C SER A 68 -0.95 -1.07 -8.48
N ASP A 69 -0.98 0.13 -7.92
CA ASP A 69 -1.27 1.34 -8.68
C ASP A 69 -0.15 1.70 -9.68
N LYS A 70 -0.32 2.80 -10.42
CA LYS A 70 0.63 3.29 -11.43
C LYS A 70 1.79 4.12 -10.84
N TRP A 71 2.23 3.86 -9.61
CA TRP A 71 3.38 4.58 -9.07
C TRP A 71 4.69 4.15 -9.75
N ARG A 72 5.50 5.13 -10.18
CA ARG A 72 6.74 4.88 -10.95
C ARG A 72 7.76 4.01 -10.21
N GLY A 73 7.76 4.01 -8.88
CA GLY A 73 8.69 3.20 -8.11
C GLY A 73 8.46 1.69 -8.27
N TYR A 74 7.27 1.27 -8.69
CA TYR A 74 6.96 -0.13 -8.96
C TYR A 74 7.49 -0.67 -10.29
N THR A 75 7.93 0.21 -11.20
CA THR A 75 8.49 -0.20 -12.51
C THR A 75 9.67 -1.18 -12.41
N ARG A 76 10.35 -1.21 -11.26
CA ARG A 76 11.48 -2.12 -11.01
C ARG A 76 11.07 -3.54 -10.59
N ILE A 77 9.79 -3.79 -10.30
CA ILE A 77 9.31 -5.12 -9.88
C ILE A 77 9.44 -6.12 -11.03
N ASN A 78 8.92 -5.80 -12.22
CA ASN A 78 9.06 -6.65 -13.41
C ASN A 78 10.52 -6.85 -13.84
N ASN A 79 11.37 -5.86 -13.61
CA ASN A 79 12.81 -5.92 -13.97
C ASN A 79 13.67 -6.57 -12.88
N SER A 80 13.06 -7.12 -11.83
CA SER A 80 13.81 -7.82 -10.80
C SER A 80 14.07 -9.27 -11.21
N ASN A 81 15.27 -9.78 -10.93
CA ASN A 81 15.62 -11.20 -11.14
C ASN A 81 14.89 -12.15 -10.17
N LEU A 82 13.77 -11.71 -9.58
CA LEU A 82 12.99 -12.43 -8.56
C LEU A 82 11.84 -13.25 -9.17
N GLY A 83 11.58 -13.10 -10.47
CA GLY A 83 10.56 -13.86 -11.18
C GLY A 83 9.13 -13.47 -10.80
N PHE A 84 8.90 -12.20 -10.45
CA PHE A 84 7.55 -11.69 -10.19
C PHE A 84 6.86 -11.27 -11.49
N SER A 85 5.55 -11.46 -11.54
CA SER A 85 4.68 -10.86 -12.57
C SER A 85 3.96 -9.67 -11.96
N HIS A 86 4.20 -8.47 -12.49
CA HIS A 86 3.60 -7.24 -11.96
C HIS A 86 2.60 -6.65 -12.94
N PHE A 87 1.36 -6.51 -12.46
CA PHE A 87 0.24 -5.87 -13.13
C PHE A 87 -0.09 -4.54 -12.49
N ILE A 88 -0.44 -3.56 -13.32
CA ILE A 88 -0.68 -2.19 -12.89
C ILE A 88 -2.15 -1.85 -13.12
N VAL A 89 -2.82 -1.39 -12.06
CA VAL A 89 -4.15 -0.81 -12.13
C VAL A 89 -4.00 0.71 -12.28
N ASN A 90 -4.61 1.26 -13.33
CA ASN A 90 -4.60 2.69 -13.54
C ASN A 90 -5.90 3.32 -13.04
N HIS A 91 -5.91 3.77 -11.79
CA HIS A 91 -7.05 4.43 -11.15
C HIS A 91 -7.50 5.73 -11.84
N SER A 92 -6.66 6.33 -12.70
CA SER A 92 -7.10 7.47 -13.51
C SER A 92 -8.08 7.07 -14.62
N LYS A 93 -8.20 5.78 -14.93
CA LYS A 93 -8.99 5.24 -16.03
C LYS A 93 -10.11 4.34 -15.53
N THR A 94 -9.78 3.34 -14.71
CA THR A 94 -10.74 2.36 -14.21
C THR A 94 -10.36 1.88 -12.80
N PHE A 95 -11.36 1.54 -11.99
CA PHE A 95 -11.16 0.93 -10.67
C PHE A 95 -10.89 -0.58 -10.75
N VAL A 96 -11.44 -1.22 -11.79
CA VAL A 96 -11.21 -2.61 -12.15
C VAL A 96 -10.77 -2.62 -13.61
N ASN A 97 -9.77 -3.41 -13.96
CA ASN A 97 -9.45 -3.64 -15.36
C ASN A 97 -10.57 -4.48 -15.99
N HIS A 98 -11.36 -3.91 -16.92
CA HIS A 98 -12.51 -4.62 -17.49
C HIS A 98 -12.14 -5.83 -18.35
N HIS A 99 -10.89 -5.93 -18.82
CA HIS A 99 -10.44 -7.04 -19.65
C HIS A 99 -9.86 -8.19 -18.82
N THR A 100 -9.12 -7.90 -17.75
CA THR A 100 -8.45 -8.91 -16.92
C THR A 100 -9.13 -9.16 -15.58
N GLY A 101 -10.00 -8.24 -15.14
CA GLY A 101 -10.59 -8.24 -13.81
C GLY A 101 -9.68 -7.71 -12.70
N ASP A 102 -8.45 -7.28 -13.02
CA ASP A 102 -7.47 -6.86 -12.01
C ASP A 102 -7.92 -5.62 -11.23
N HIS A 103 -7.71 -5.65 -9.92
CA HIS A 103 -8.02 -4.53 -9.02
C HIS A 103 -7.08 -4.53 -7.79
N THR A 104 -7.06 -3.41 -7.07
CA THR A 104 -6.32 -3.18 -5.80
C THR A 104 -7.25 -2.90 -4.62
N GLN A 105 -8.53 -3.27 -4.77
CA GLN A 105 -9.59 -2.93 -3.81
C GLN A 105 -9.39 -3.51 -2.40
N ASN A 106 -8.71 -4.66 -2.24
CA ASN A 106 -8.51 -5.26 -0.91
C ASN A 106 -7.54 -4.40 -0.10
N ILE A 107 -6.44 -3.97 -0.71
CA ILE A 107 -5.47 -3.10 -0.04
C ILE A 107 -6.01 -1.66 0.14
N GLU A 108 -6.82 -1.15 -0.79
CA GLU A 108 -7.52 0.13 -0.61
C GLU A 108 -8.52 0.08 0.57
N SER A 109 -9.28 -1.01 0.67
CA SER A 109 -10.21 -1.27 1.78
C SER A 109 -9.46 -1.36 3.11
N LEU A 110 -8.29 -2.01 3.11
CA LEU A 110 -7.40 -2.06 4.27
C LEU A 110 -7.00 -0.65 4.71
N TRP A 111 -6.53 0.19 3.79
CA TRP A 111 -6.15 1.56 4.10
C TRP A 111 -7.29 2.41 4.60
N ASN A 112 -8.51 2.22 4.08
CA ASN A 112 -9.68 2.91 4.58
C ASN A 112 -9.91 2.58 6.07
N LYS A 113 -9.84 1.29 6.45
CA LYS A 113 -9.98 0.86 7.85
C LYS A 113 -8.93 1.49 8.77
N TYR A 114 -7.65 1.46 8.40
CA TYR A 114 -6.59 2.03 9.25
C TYR A 114 -6.63 3.56 9.32
N ASN A 115 -6.91 4.24 8.21
CA ASN A 115 -7.04 5.70 8.22
C ASN A 115 -8.27 6.17 9.01
N TYR A 116 -9.35 5.39 9.02
CA TYR A 116 -10.51 5.65 9.86
C TYR A 116 -10.14 5.64 11.35
N VAL A 117 -9.37 4.64 11.78
CA VAL A 117 -8.85 4.56 13.16
C VAL A 117 -7.98 5.78 13.50
N LEU A 118 -7.04 6.16 12.63
CA LEU A 118 -6.22 7.37 12.83
C LEU A 118 -7.05 8.64 12.96
N LYS A 119 -8.15 8.74 12.20
CA LYS A 119 -9.08 9.88 12.26
C LYS A 119 -9.80 9.92 13.62
N ILE A 120 -10.27 8.79 14.13
CA ILE A 120 -10.91 8.69 15.45
C ILE A 120 -9.97 9.17 16.55
N TYR A 121 -8.71 8.74 16.52
CA TYR A 121 -7.72 9.12 17.52
C TYR A 121 -7.15 10.54 17.34
N LYS A 122 -7.56 11.28 16.30
CA LYS A 122 -7.10 12.66 16.01
C LYS A 122 -5.57 12.83 16.01
N GLY A 123 -4.82 11.78 15.69
CA GLY A 123 -3.36 11.77 15.76
C GLY A 123 -2.76 11.80 17.17
N ILE A 124 -3.57 11.71 18.23
CA ILE A 124 -3.13 11.52 19.62
C ILE A 124 -2.95 10.01 19.82
N VAL A 125 -1.86 9.47 19.31
CA VAL A 125 -1.36 8.18 19.80
C VAL A 125 -0.64 8.51 21.10
N ALA A 126 -1.34 8.39 22.23
CA ALA A 126 -0.68 8.30 23.52
C ALA A 126 0.14 7.01 23.51
N LEU A 127 1.41 7.09 23.10
CA LEU A 127 2.38 6.08 23.47
C LEU A 127 2.57 6.24 24.98
N ARG A 128 1.89 5.39 25.75
CA ARG A 128 2.27 5.06 27.13
C ARG A 128 3.21 3.87 27.10
#